data_AF-A0A4S4BGE3-F1
#
_entry.id   AF-A0A4S4BGE3-F1
#
_cell.length_a   1.000
_cell.length_b   1.000
_cell.length_c   1.000
_cell.angle_alpha   90.00
_cell.angle_beta   90.00
_cell.angle_gamma   90.00
#
_symmetry.space_group_name_H-M   'P 1'
#
loop_
_entity.id
_entity.type
_entity.pdbx_description
1 polymer ?
#
loop_
_entity_poly.entity_id
_entity_poly.type
_entity_poly.pdbx_seq_one_letter_code
_entity_poly.pdbx_strand_id
1 'polypeptide(L)'
;MNGFAALQRRLASLSDPRTLAELHNLAGRDVAELVDAGFAGEHDPNGDPWLPSRAAQKEGRKTLRKIGNLQDGIQWKADSRGVVFQTTGKANRYARYHQDGTRRMPQRQFLPEGEIPLPYERKLVATFRDYFQSRFG
;
A
#
# COMPACT_ATOMS: atom_id res chain seq x y z
N MET A 1 1.27 24.36 27.41
CA MET A 1 2.14 24.64 26.23
C MET A 1 1.35 25.45 25.21
N ASN A 2 1.93 26.50 24.62
CA ASN A 2 1.26 27.29 23.57
C ASN A 2 1.11 26.44 22.30
N GLY A 3 -0.14 26.21 21.86
CA GLY A 3 -0.46 25.37 20.69
C GLY A 3 0.21 25.84 19.39
N PHE A 4 0.47 27.15 19.26
CA PHE A 4 1.15 27.70 18.09
C PHE A 4 2.61 27.24 17.98
N ALA A 5 3.33 27.18 19.10
CA ALA A 5 4.72 26.71 19.11
C ALA A 5 4.83 25.22 18.77
N ALA A 6 3.85 24.40 19.17
CA ALA A 6 3.79 22.99 18.80
C ALA A 6 3.50 22.82 17.29
N LEU A 7 2.59 23.62 16.74
CA LEU A 7 2.31 23.63 15.30
C LEU A 7 3.55 24.04 14.49
N GLN A 8 4.26 25.10 14.89
CA GLN A 8 5.48 25.54 14.21
C GLN A 8 6.56 24.44 14.19
N ARG A 9 6.77 23.72 15.32
CA ARG A 9 7.71 22.58 15.35
C ARG A 9 7.30 21.45 14.41
N ARG A 10 6.02 21.11 14.36
CA ARG A 10 5.50 20.07 13.45
C ARG A 10 5.71 20.48 11.99
N LEU A 11 5.35 21.71 11.62
CA LEU A 11 5.57 22.23 10.26
C LEU A 11 7.05 22.25 9.89
N ALA A 12 7.94 22.69 10.79
CA ALA A 12 9.38 22.66 10.55
C ALA A 12 9.89 21.23 10.35
N SER A 13 9.40 20.25 11.13
CA SER A 13 9.80 18.86 11.00
C SER A 13 9.44 18.24 9.65
N LEU A 14 8.39 18.73 8.97
CA LEU A 14 8.04 18.27 7.61
C LEU A 14 9.09 18.65 6.55
N SER A 15 10.03 19.54 6.88
CA SER A 15 11.18 19.85 6.01
C SER A 15 12.45 19.07 6.39
N ASP A 16 12.45 18.31 7.49
CA ASP A 16 13.57 17.47 7.90
C ASP A 16 13.57 16.14 7.14
N PRO A 17 14.62 15.83 6.36
CA PRO A 17 14.71 14.57 5.62
C PRO A 17 14.57 13.32 6.49
N ARG A 18 14.99 13.37 7.77
CA ARG A 18 14.86 12.23 8.69
C ARG A 18 13.39 11.98 9.03
N THR A 19 12.67 13.05 9.38
CA THR A 19 11.24 13.00 9.66
C THR A 19 10.46 12.50 8.43
N LEU A 20 10.79 13.00 7.23
CA LEU A 20 10.17 12.51 5.98
C LEU A 20 10.46 11.03 5.73
N ALA A 21 11.71 10.58 5.94
CA ALA A 21 12.06 9.17 5.78
C ALA A 21 11.30 8.27 6.77
N GLU A 22 11.14 8.70 8.03
CA GLU A 22 10.36 7.97 9.03
C GLU A 22 8.88 7.86 8.62
N LEU A 23 8.26 8.97 8.20
CA LEU A 23 6.87 9.00 7.73
C LEU A 23 6.66 8.12 6.49
N HIS A 24 7.57 8.18 5.51
CA HIS A 24 7.48 7.32 4.33
C HIS A 24 7.68 5.84 4.68
N ASN A 25 8.55 5.50 5.64
CA ASN A 25 8.67 4.11 6.12
C ASN A 25 7.37 3.62 6.77
N LEU A 26 6.72 4.46 7.59
CA LEU A 26 5.41 4.15 8.16
C LEU A 26 4.35 3.96 7.06
N ALA A 27 4.34 4.84 6.05
CA ALA A 27 3.43 4.71 4.92
C ALA A 27 3.65 3.42 4.12
N GLY A 28 4.91 3.07 3.83
CA GLY A 28 5.24 1.82 3.14
C GLY A 28 4.77 0.58 3.89
N ARG A 29 4.93 0.58 5.22
CA ARG A 29 4.40 -0.48 6.08
C ARG A 29 2.88 -0.56 6.01
N ASP A 30 2.17 0.54 6.23
CA ASP A 30 0.70 0.56 6.26
C ASP A 30 0.09 0.15 4.91
N VAL A 31 0.65 0.63 3.80
CA VAL A 31 0.24 0.23 2.46
C VAL A 31 0.47 -1.27 2.27
N ALA A 32 1.61 -1.82 2.70
CA ALA A 32 1.86 -3.26 2.62
C ALA A 32 0.84 -4.09 3.44
N GLU A 33 0.52 -3.65 4.67
CA GLU A 33 -0.51 -4.29 5.51
C GLU A 33 -1.88 -4.31 4.82
N LEU A 34 -2.27 -3.21 4.16
CA LEU A 34 -3.53 -3.13 3.43
C LEU A 34 -3.54 -3.97 2.15
N VAL A 35 -2.42 -4.04 1.43
CA VAL A 35 -2.26 -4.93 0.28
C VAL A 35 -2.44 -6.38 0.72
N ASP A 36 -1.79 -6.80 1.81
CA ASP A 36 -1.95 -8.14 2.38
C ASP A 36 -3.41 -8.44 2.78
N ALA A 37 -4.10 -7.46 3.37
CA ALA A 37 -5.51 -7.57 3.68
C ALA A 37 -6.36 -7.73 2.40
N GLY A 38 -6.04 -7.00 1.32
CA GLY A 38 -6.67 -7.14 0.01
C GLY A 38 -6.51 -8.55 -0.57
N PHE A 39 -5.31 -9.12 -0.53
CA PHE A 39 -5.07 -10.52 -0.93
C PHE A 39 -5.82 -11.53 -0.06
N ALA A 40 -5.89 -11.28 1.26
CA ALA A 40 -6.63 -12.15 2.17
C ALA A 40 -8.14 -12.10 1.90
N GLY A 41 -8.67 -10.91 1.62
CA GLY A 41 -10.08 -10.66 1.35
C GLY A 41 -10.51 -10.84 -0.11
N GLU A 42 -9.59 -10.98 -1.07
CA GLU A 42 -9.86 -10.93 -2.52
C GLU A 42 -10.46 -9.59 -2.99
N HIS A 43 -9.97 -8.48 -2.45
CA HIS A 43 -10.42 -7.13 -2.81
C HIS A 43 -9.27 -6.27 -3.34
N ASP A 44 -9.62 -5.33 -4.20
CA ASP A 44 -8.73 -4.28 -4.67
C ASP A 44 -8.54 -3.17 -3.62
N PRO A 45 -7.68 -2.17 -3.90
CA PRO A 45 -7.41 -1.08 -2.97
C PRO A 45 -8.62 -0.19 -2.62
N ASN A 46 -9.64 -0.15 -3.48
CA ASN A 46 -10.87 0.59 -3.22
C ASN A 46 -11.86 -0.21 -2.37
N GLY A 47 -11.58 -1.50 -2.17
CA GLY A 47 -12.44 -2.43 -1.44
C GLY A 47 -13.43 -3.15 -2.35
N ASP A 48 -13.24 -3.12 -3.68
CA ASP A 48 -14.07 -3.86 -4.62
C ASP A 48 -13.53 -5.29 -4.81
N PRO A 49 -14.39 -6.32 -4.84
CA PRO A 49 -13.93 -7.70 -4.97
C PRO A 49 -13.31 -7.94 -6.35
N TRP A 50 -12.18 -8.65 -6.40
CA TRP A 50 -11.57 -9.04 -7.66
C TRP A 50 -12.46 -10.02 -8.42
N LEU A 51 -12.54 -9.84 -9.73
CA LEU A 51 -13.16 -10.84 -10.59
C LEU A 51 -12.40 -12.18 -10.49
N PRO A 52 -13.09 -13.30 -10.22
CA PRO A 52 -12.44 -14.59 -10.06
C PRO A 52 -11.54 -14.95 -11.24
N SER A 53 -10.37 -15.54 -10.97
CA SER A 53 -9.55 -16.10 -12.05
C SER A 53 -10.16 -17.40 -12.59
N ARG A 54 -9.93 -17.75 -13.85
CA ARG A 54 -10.41 -19.03 -14.41
C ARG A 54 -10.00 -20.25 -13.58
N ALA A 55 -8.78 -20.21 -13.05
CA ALA A 55 -8.29 -21.26 -12.19
C ALA A 55 -8.90 -21.21 -10.77
N ALA A 56 -9.22 -20.02 -10.23
CA ALA A 56 -10.03 -19.90 -9.02
C ALA A 56 -11.41 -20.55 -9.18
N GLN A 57 -12.07 -20.29 -10.32
CA GLN A 57 -13.37 -20.91 -10.64
C GLN A 57 -13.27 -22.43 -10.83
N LYS A 58 -12.21 -22.92 -11.49
CA LYS A 58 -12.03 -24.35 -11.77
C LYS A 58 -11.57 -25.16 -10.55
N GLU A 59 -10.69 -24.59 -9.74
CA GLU A 59 -9.97 -25.29 -8.66
C GLU A 59 -10.51 -24.92 -7.26
N GLY A 60 -11.44 -23.96 -7.16
CA GLY A 60 -12.00 -23.50 -5.89
C GLY A 60 -11.02 -22.70 -5.01
N ARG A 61 -9.87 -22.28 -5.56
CA ARG A 61 -8.85 -21.50 -4.84
C ARG A 61 -9.08 -19.99 -4.93
N LYS A 62 -8.43 -19.22 -4.06
CA LYS A 62 -8.47 -17.76 -4.10
C LYS A 62 -7.86 -17.18 -5.38
N THR A 63 -8.44 -16.05 -5.82
CA THR A 63 -7.96 -15.21 -6.90
C THR A 63 -6.62 -14.59 -6.55
N LEU A 64 -5.75 -14.46 -7.55
CA LEU A 64 -4.33 -14.08 -7.41
C LEU A 64 -3.47 -14.97 -6.50
N ARG A 65 -4.03 -16.05 -5.92
CA ARG A 65 -3.31 -16.97 -5.03
C ARG A 65 -3.28 -18.38 -5.59
N LYS A 66 -2.16 -18.74 -6.23
CA LYS A 66 -1.84 -20.13 -6.59
C LYS A 66 -0.94 -20.76 -5.53
N ILE A 67 0.21 -20.13 -5.27
CA ILE A 67 1.21 -20.55 -4.27
C ILE A 67 1.75 -19.38 -3.42
N GLY A 68 1.16 -18.19 -3.52
CA GLY A 68 1.59 -17.01 -2.75
C GLY A 68 2.60 -16.09 -3.45
N ASN A 69 3.38 -16.58 -4.40
CA ASN A 69 4.48 -15.83 -5.03
C ASN A 69 4.22 -14.38 -5.47
N LEU A 70 2.99 -14.05 -5.90
CA LEU A 70 2.67 -12.67 -6.26
C LEU A 70 2.66 -11.78 -5.01
N GLN A 71 1.90 -12.18 -3.99
CA GLN A 71 1.80 -11.50 -2.71
C GLN A 71 3.17 -11.42 -2.04
N ASP A 72 3.86 -12.56 -1.90
CA ASP A 72 5.18 -12.64 -1.24
C ASP A 72 6.28 -11.87 -1.99
N GLY A 73 6.05 -11.60 -3.28
CA GLY A 73 6.99 -10.87 -4.14
C GLY A 73 6.86 -9.35 -4.07
N ILE A 74 5.84 -8.81 -3.40
CA ILE A 74 5.64 -7.37 -3.21
C ILE A 74 6.63 -6.86 -2.17
N GLN A 75 7.44 -5.89 -2.57
CA GLN A 75 8.41 -5.25 -1.71
C GLN A 75 8.27 -3.74 -1.83
N TRP A 76 8.67 -3.04 -0.78
CA TRP A 76 8.73 -1.59 -0.78
C TRP A 76 10.06 -1.08 -0.25
N LYS A 77 10.41 0.13 -0.69
CA LYS A 77 11.52 0.92 -0.14
C LYS A 77 11.03 2.33 0.09
N ALA A 78 11.50 2.95 1.16
CA ALA A 78 11.19 4.33 1.49
C ALA A 78 12.47 5.11 1.79
N ASP A 79 12.49 6.36 1.37
CA ASP A 79 13.49 7.35 1.76
C ASP A 79 12.81 8.71 2.02
N SER A 80 13.57 9.78 2.17
CA SER A 80 13.00 11.12 2.41
C SER A 80 12.19 11.68 1.22
N ARG A 81 12.27 11.07 0.03
CA ARG A 81 11.59 11.52 -1.19
C ARG A 81 10.27 10.79 -1.43
N GLY A 82 10.09 9.60 -0.88
CA GLY A 82 8.83 8.87 -0.99
C GLY A 82 8.94 7.39 -0.70
N VAL A 83 7.89 6.68 -1.09
CA VAL A 83 7.78 5.22 -1.03
C VAL A 83 7.67 4.67 -2.44
N VAL A 84 8.39 3.60 -2.73
CA VAL A 84 8.32 2.87 -4.00
C VAL A 84 7.98 1.42 -3.73
N PHE A 85 6.92 0.94 -4.37
CA PHE A 85 6.53 -0.47 -4.41
C PHE A 85 7.02 -1.12 -5.68
N GLN A 86 7.43 -2.38 -5.57
CA GLN A 86 7.87 -3.20 -6.69
C GLN A 86 7.53 -4.67 -6.47
N THR A 87 7.30 -5.40 -7.55
CA THR A 87 7.23 -6.87 -7.51
C THR A 87 8.52 -7.47 -8.01
N THR A 88 9.04 -8.48 -7.32
CA THR A 88 10.33 -9.12 -7.66
C THR A 88 10.17 -10.56 -8.18
N GLY A 89 11.23 -11.11 -8.76
CA GLY A 89 11.28 -12.51 -9.20
C GLY A 89 10.36 -12.87 -10.38
N LYS A 90 9.99 -14.16 -10.47
CA LYS A 90 9.11 -14.67 -11.54
C LYS A 90 7.68 -14.11 -11.50
N ALA A 91 7.27 -13.55 -10.35
CA ALA A 91 5.97 -12.92 -10.18
C ALA A 91 5.85 -11.61 -10.97
N ASN A 92 6.95 -10.88 -11.17
CA ASN A 92 6.95 -9.55 -11.79
C ASN A 92 6.30 -9.51 -13.19
N ARG A 93 6.53 -10.55 -14.02
CA ARG A 93 5.94 -10.59 -15.37
C ARG A 93 4.41 -10.63 -15.34
N TYR A 94 3.81 -11.35 -14.39
CA TYR A 94 2.36 -11.51 -14.30
C TYR A 94 1.70 -10.47 -13.40
N ALA A 95 2.45 -9.88 -12.47
CA ALA A 95 2.01 -8.80 -11.60
C ALA A 95 1.39 -7.66 -12.43
N ARG A 96 2.11 -7.19 -13.45
CA ARG A 96 1.60 -6.11 -14.32
C ARG A 96 0.29 -6.44 -15.03
N TYR A 97 0.13 -7.68 -15.52
CA TYR A 97 -1.11 -8.07 -16.20
C TYR A 97 -2.31 -8.12 -15.26
N HIS A 98 -2.09 -8.40 -13.98
CA HIS A 98 -3.14 -8.31 -12.97
C HIS A 98 -3.39 -6.87 -12.56
N GLN A 99 -2.33 -6.09 -12.37
CA GLN A 99 -2.41 -4.69 -11.96
C GLN A 99 -3.16 -3.83 -12.97
N ASP A 100 -2.83 -3.94 -14.25
CA ASP A 100 -3.36 -3.08 -15.33
C ASP A 100 -4.53 -3.76 -16.09
N GLY A 101 -4.66 -5.08 -15.98
CA GLY A 101 -5.48 -5.86 -16.90
C GLY A 101 -4.88 -5.96 -18.30
N THR A 102 -5.54 -6.74 -19.16
CA THR A 102 -5.24 -6.86 -20.59
C THR A 102 -6.51 -7.10 -21.39
N ARG A 103 -6.44 -7.10 -22.73
CA ARG A 103 -7.57 -7.51 -23.59
C ARG A 103 -8.16 -8.90 -23.24
N ARG A 104 -7.37 -9.79 -22.63
CA ARG A 104 -7.78 -11.18 -22.33
C ARG A 104 -7.91 -11.46 -20.83
N MET A 105 -7.63 -10.48 -19.98
CA MET A 105 -7.58 -10.66 -18.53
C MET A 105 -8.15 -9.41 -17.86
N PRO A 106 -9.21 -9.53 -17.03
CA PRO A 106 -9.70 -8.36 -16.32
C PRO A 106 -8.65 -7.88 -15.32
N GLN A 107 -8.67 -6.57 -15.08
CA GLN A 107 -7.89 -5.92 -14.05
C GLN A 107 -8.23 -6.50 -12.67
N ARG A 108 -7.21 -6.68 -11.85
CA ARG A 108 -7.24 -7.12 -10.45
C ARG A 108 -6.17 -6.34 -9.72
N GLN A 109 -6.41 -5.04 -9.64
CA GLN A 109 -5.50 -4.10 -9.02
C GLN A 109 -5.22 -4.55 -7.59
N PHE A 110 -3.95 -4.65 -7.22
CA PHE A 110 -3.54 -5.06 -5.87
C PHE A 110 -2.65 -4.00 -5.21
N LEU A 111 -2.01 -3.13 -5.99
CA LEU A 111 -1.37 -1.91 -5.49
C LEU A 111 -2.24 -0.69 -5.83
N PRO A 112 -2.38 0.30 -4.92
CA PRO A 112 -3.03 1.56 -5.27
C PRO A 112 -2.23 2.30 -6.35
N GLU A 113 -2.93 2.93 -7.29
CA GLU A 113 -2.36 3.78 -8.35
C GLU A 113 -3.19 5.05 -8.51
N GLY A 114 -2.52 6.15 -8.82
CA GLY A 114 -3.17 7.45 -8.95
C GLY A 114 -3.52 8.04 -7.58
N GLU A 115 -4.79 8.43 -7.41
CA GLU A 115 -5.30 8.95 -6.14
C GLU A 115 -5.26 7.85 -5.06
N ILE A 116 -4.91 8.24 -3.83
CA ILE A 116 -4.83 7.30 -2.71
C ILE A 116 -6.26 6.85 -2.36
N PRO A 117 -6.57 5.54 -2.38
CA PRO A 117 -7.89 5.05 -2.01
C PRO A 117 -8.24 5.40 -0.57
N LEU A 118 -9.52 5.66 -0.30
CA LEU A 118 -9.99 6.11 1.02
C LEU A 118 -9.57 5.18 2.18
N PRO A 119 -9.58 3.83 2.07
CA PRO A 119 -9.08 2.96 3.14
C PRO A 119 -7.62 3.21 3.48
N TYR A 120 -6.80 3.49 2.46
CA TYR A 120 -5.37 3.76 2.60
C TYR A 120 -5.14 5.14 3.22
N GLU A 121 -5.83 6.17 2.71
CA GLU A 121 -5.77 7.52 3.26
C GLU A 121 -6.10 7.53 4.76
N ARG A 122 -7.20 6.87 5.15
CA ARG A 122 -7.63 6.81 6.56
C ARG A 122 -6.57 6.18 7.47
N LYS A 123 -5.95 5.09 7.01
CA LYS A 123 -4.89 4.40 7.76
C LYS A 123 -3.66 5.30 7.89
N LEU A 124 -3.21 5.92 6.80
CA LEU A 124 -2.05 6.82 6.78
C LEU A 124 -2.25 8.04 7.68
N VAL A 125 -3.43 8.68 7.60
CA VAL A 125 -3.77 9.84 8.45
C VAL A 125 -3.74 9.47 9.93
N ALA A 126 -4.27 8.30 10.30
CA ALA A 126 -4.22 7.81 11.68
C ALA A 126 -2.77 7.61 12.14
N THR A 127 -1.97 6.88 11.37
CA THR A 127 -0.57 6.61 11.69
C THR A 127 0.28 7.88 11.80
N PHE A 128 0.10 8.83 10.89
CA PHE A 128 0.85 10.10 10.93
C PHE A 128 0.43 10.97 12.12
N ARG A 129 -0.86 10.98 12.47
CA ARG A 129 -1.34 11.65 13.67
C ARG A 129 -0.66 11.09 14.92
N ASP A 130 -0.61 9.77 15.06
CA ASP A 130 0.00 9.11 16.22
C ASP A 130 1.52 9.36 16.27
N TYR A 131 2.18 9.38 15.12
CA TYR A 131 3.59 9.79 15.00
C TYR A 131 3.82 11.22 15.51
N PHE A 132 3.02 12.20 15.06
CA PHE A 132 3.20 13.59 15.49
C PHE A 132 2.84 13.81 16.96
N GLN A 133 1.85 13.07 17.48
CA GLN A 133 1.49 13.11 18.89
C GLN A 133 2.60 12.53 19.76
N SER A 134 3.17 11.37 19.41
CA SER A 134 4.25 10.77 20.18
C SER A 134 5.55 11.58 20.13
N ARG A 135 5.87 12.23 19.01
CA ARG A 135 7.12 12.97 18.82
C ARG A 135 7.11 14.41 19.34
N PHE A 136 5.96 15.08 19.33
CA PHE A 136 5.85 16.51 19.63
C PHE A 136 4.71 16.90 20.59
N GLY A 137 3.94 15.92 21.06
CA GLY A 137 2.88 16.09 22.05
C GLY A 137 3.39 16.36 23.46
#